data_AF-A0A438D235-F1
#
_entry.id   AF-A0A438D235-F1
#
_cell.length_a   1.000
_cell.length_b   1.000
_cell.length_c   1.000
_cell.angle_alpha   90.00
_cell.angle_beta   90.00
_cell.angle_gamma   90.00
#
_symmetry.space_group_name_H-M   'P 1'
#
loop_
_entity.id
_entity.type
_entity.pdbx_description
1 polymer ?
#
loop_
_entity_poly.entity_id
_entity_poly.type
_entity_poly.pdbx_seq_one_letter_code
_entity_poly.pdbx_strand_id
1 'polypeptide(L)'
;MDNEGLEWSFLEEEVIKALSKLKGDKASRPDGFSSAFWKFCWPIVGGEVMQVFEEFHSQNIVVRSLNATFLVLIPKKGGAGDVQDFSLISLVGSLYKILAKIIANKLKSVIGKVVSNNQNAFVWGIQILDAALIENEAIDSWKPSSNVGLVCKLEIEKAYGHVN
;
A
#
# COMPACT_ATOMS: atom_id res chain seq x y z
N MET A 1 24.98 -4.79 -2.66
CA MET A 1 24.76 -5.60 -1.45
C MET A 1 23.36 -5.42 -0.84
N ASP A 2 22.47 -4.58 -1.40
CA ASP A 2 21.26 -4.15 -0.67
C ASP A 2 19.96 -4.89 -1.07
N ASN A 3 20.04 -5.88 -1.97
CA ASN A 3 18.89 -6.65 -2.46
C ASN A 3 18.75 -8.03 -1.79
N GLU A 4 19.75 -8.48 -1.02
CA GLU A 4 19.78 -9.86 -0.50
C GLU A 4 18.62 -10.17 0.46
N GLY A 5 18.09 -9.17 1.18
CA GLY A 5 17.00 -9.35 2.14
C GLY A 5 15.57 -9.39 1.56
N LEU A 6 15.39 -9.11 0.26
CA LEU A 6 14.06 -9.15 -0.39
C LEU A 6 13.55 -10.58 -0.55
N GLU A 7 14.45 -11.50 -0.87
CA GLU A 7 14.15 -12.91 -1.14
C GLU A 7 14.23 -13.78 0.12
N TRP A 8 14.60 -13.24 1.26
CA TRP A 8 14.65 -14.01 2.51
C TRP A 8 13.25 -14.29 3.07
N SER A 9 13.10 -15.45 3.71
CA SER A 9 11.92 -15.80 4.51
C SER A 9 11.63 -14.72 5.57
N PHE A 10 10.37 -14.66 6.00
CA PHE A 10 9.96 -13.66 6.98
C PHE A 10 10.41 -14.05 8.38
N LEU A 11 10.99 -13.11 9.11
CA LEU A 11 11.32 -13.30 10.52
C LEU A 11 10.09 -12.96 11.39
N GLU A 12 9.88 -13.72 12.47
CA GLU A 12 8.79 -13.46 13.42
C GLU A 12 8.80 -12.02 13.94
N GLU A 13 9.99 -11.49 14.25
CA GLU A 13 10.16 -10.09 14.67
C GLU A 13 9.68 -9.08 13.62
N GLU A 14 9.85 -9.39 12.33
CA GLU A 14 9.38 -8.57 11.22
C GLU A 14 7.84 -8.56 11.18
N VAL A 15 7.22 -9.72 11.39
CA VAL A 15 5.76 -9.88 11.44
C VAL A 15 5.18 -9.11 12.63
N ILE A 16 5.76 -9.26 13.82
CA ILE A 16 5.35 -8.54 15.04
C ILE A 16 5.50 -7.02 14.86
N LYS A 17 6.59 -6.58 14.22
CA LYS A 17 6.83 -5.16 13.91
C LYS A 17 5.80 -4.63 12.91
N ALA A 18 5.43 -5.42 11.91
CA ALA A 18 4.37 -5.08 10.95
C ALA A 18 3.00 -5.00 11.65
N LEU A 19 2.68 -5.96 12.51
CA LEU A 19 1.48 -5.99 13.35
C LEU A 19 1.36 -4.77 14.25
N SER A 20 2.46 -4.41 14.92
CA SER A 20 2.53 -3.24 15.81
C SER A 20 2.16 -1.94 15.09
N LYS A 21 2.58 -1.79 13.84
CA LYS A 21 2.32 -0.62 12.99
C LYS A 21 0.93 -0.62 12.32
N LEU A 22 0.19 -1.72 12.35
CA LEU A 22 -1.21 -1.73 11.92
C LEU A 22 -2.04 -0.99 12.99
N LYS A 23 -2.72 0.08 12.56
CA LYS A 23 -3.62 0.87 13.43
C LYS A 23 -4.81 0.03 13.90
N GLY A 24 -5.09 0.07 15.21
CA GLY A 24 -6.16 -0.65 15.91
C GLY A 24 -7.58 -0.24 15.54
N ASP A 25 -7.81 1.06 15.35
CA ASP A 25 -9.14 1.64 15.13
C ASP A 25 -9.54 1.71 13.67
N LYS A 26 -9.74 0.56 13.02
CA LYS A 26 -10.45 0.51 11.74
C LYS A 26 -11.68 -0.40 11.87
N ALA A 27 -12.72 -0.06 11.11
CA ALA A 27 -13.99 -0.80 11.06
C ALA A 27 -13.78 -2.32 10.97
N SER A 28 -14.72 -3.07 11.56
CA SER A 28 -14.72 -4.53 11.57
C SER A 28 -14.50 -5.07 10.15
N ARG A 29 -13.52 -5.97 10.04
CA ARG A 29 -13.14 -6.57 8.77
C ARG A 29 -14.13 -7.67 8.40
N PRO A 30 -14.18 -8.11 7.15
CA PRO A 30 -15.11 -9.16 6.74
C PRO A 30 -14.89 -10.51 7.44
N ASP A 31 -13.68 -10.74 7.94
CA ASP A 31 -13.30 -11.89 8.76
C ASP A 31 -13.51 -11.67 10.28
N GLY A 32 -13.94 -10.48 10.68
CA GLY A 32 -14.17 -10.12 12.08
C GLY A 32 -12.90 -9.82 12.90
N PHE A 33 -11.69 -9.99 12.35
CA PHE A 33 -10.45 -9.88 13.13
C PHE A 33 -9.77 -8.51 13.00
N SER A 34 -9.76 -7.75 14.10
CA SER A 34 -9.02 -6.50 14.21
C SER A 34 -7.52 -6.73 14.39
N SER A 35 -6.68 -5.70 14.22
CA SER A 35 -5.25 -5.84 14.56
C SER A 35 -5.02 -6.05 16.05
N ALA A 36 -5.97 -5.72 16.92
CA ALA A 36 -5.88 -5.99 18.35
C ALA A 36 -5.96 -7.49 18.64
N PHE A 37 -6.84 -8.23 17.94
CA PHE A 37 -6.92 -9.69 18.02
C PHE A 37 -5.56 -10.34 17.73
N TRP A 38 -4.93 -9.98 16.61
CA TRP A 38 -3.63 -10.57 16.22
C TRP A 38 -2.51 -10.25 17.19
N LYS A 39 -2.52 -9.06 17.80
CA LYS A 39 -1.53 -8.68 18.82
C LYS A 39 -1.76 -9.47 20.11
N PHE A 40 -3.01 -9.60 20.54
CA PHE A 40 -3.37 -10.27 21.79
C PHE A 40 -3.19 -11.79 21.70
N CYS A 41 -3.65 -12.39 20.61
CA CYS A 41 -3.61 -13.83 20.40
C CYS A 41 -2.29 -14.33 19.78
N TRP A 42 -1.29 -13.47 19.54
CA TRP A 42 -0.01 -13.88 18.93
C TRP A 42 0.63 -15.11 19.58
N PRO A 43 0.66 -15.27 20.93
CA PRO A 43 1.21 -16.49 21.55
C PRO A 43 0.47 -17.78 21.17
N ILE A 44 -0.77 -17.67 20.70
CA ILE A 44 -1.63 -18.80 20.33
C ILE A 44 -1.55 -19.04 18.81
N VAL A 45 -1.73 -17.99 18.01
CA VAL A 45 -1.86 -18.10 16.54
C VAL A 45 -0.56 -17.83 15.78
N GLY A 46 0.47 -17.31 16.44
CA GLY A 46 1.71 -16.86 15.79
C GLY A 46 2.43 -17.95 15.02
N GLY A 47 2.49 -19.17 15.58
CA GLY A 47 3.09 -20.33 14.90
C GLY A 47 2.39 -20.68 13.58
N GLU A 48 1.05 -20.70 13.58
CA GLU A 48 0.26 -20.96 12.38
C GLU A 48 0.44 -19.85 11.33
N VAL A 49 0.50 -18.58 11.77
CA VAL A 49 0.76 -17.44 10.88
C VAL A 49 2.13 -17.54 10.23
N MET A 50 3.16 -17.89 10.99
CA MET A 50 4.51 -18.08 10.46
C MET A 50 4.56 -19.24 9.45
N GLN A 51 3.85 -20.34 9.72
CA GLN A 51 3.76 -21.46 8.78
C GLN A 51 3.11 -21.06 7.46
N VAL A 52 2.01 -20.31 7.51
CA VAL A 52 1.33 -19.78 6.30
C VAL A 52 2.26 -18.87 5.50
N PHE A 53 3.08 -18.07 6.16
CA PHE A 53 4.02 -17.15 5.50
C PHE A 53 5.23 -17.87 4.91
N GLU A 54 5.72 -18.93 5.55
CA GLU A 54 6.76 -19.81 5.01
C GLU A 54 6.25 -20.61 3.80
N GLU A 55 5.01 -21.08 3.85
CA GLU A 55 4.36 -21.74 2.73
C GLU A 55 4.17 -20.77 1.55
N PHE A 56 3.76 -19.53 1.81
CA PHE A 56 3.70 -18.48 0.79
C PHE A 56 5.06 -18.23 0.14
N HIS A 57 6.14 -18.18 0.94
CA HIS A 57 7.49 -17.94 0.43
C HIS A 57 8.01 -19.12 -0.41
N SER A 58 7.84 -20.34 0.07
CA SER A 58 8.33 -21.55 -0.59
C SER A 58 7.53 -21.92 -1.85
N GLN A 59 6.20 -21.74 -1.83
CA GLN A 59 5.32 -22.14 -2.93
C GLN A 59 5.01 -20.98 -3.90
N ASN A 60 5.24 -19.72 -3.52
CA ASN A 60 4.75 -18.53 -4.22
C ASN A 60 3.22 -18.52 -4.42
N ILE A 61 2.47 -19.25 -3.58
CA ILE A 61 1.02 -19.37 -3.65
C ILE A 61 0.40 -18.66 -2.44
N VAL A 62 -0.51 -17.71 -2.69
CA VAL A 62 -1.38 -17.18 -1.65
C VAL A 62 -2.54 -18.14 -1.45
N VAL A 63 -2.72 -18.63 -0.23
CA VAL A 63 -3.84 -19.53 0.12
C VAL A 63 -5.15 -18.90 -0.35
N ARG A 64 -5.95 -19.66 -1.13
CA ARG A 64 -7.15 -19.14 -1.82
C ARG A 64 -8.16 -18.47 -0.89
N SER A 65 -8.23 -18.89 0.37
CA SER A 65 -9.05 -18.29 1.42
C SER A 65 -8.57 -16.89 1.83
N LEU A 66 -7.28 -16.59 1.75
CA LEU A 66 -6.71 -15.26 2.03
C LEU A 66 -7.02 -14.23 0.94
N ASN A 67 -7.31 -14.70 -0.28
CA ASN A 67 -7.69 -13.86 -1.41
C ASN A 67 -9.18 -13.52 -1.42
N ALA A 68 -9.97 -14.05 -0.48
CA ALA A 68 -11.38 -13.69 -0.34
C ALA A 68 -11.50 -12.20 -0.02
N THR A 69 -12.11 -11.46 -0.94
CA THR A 69 -12.23 -10.01 -0.90
C THR A 69 -13.70 -9.63 -0.90
N PHE A 70 -14.12 -8.83 0.06
CA PHE A 70 -15.47 -8.28 0.08
C PHE A 70 -15.47 -6.92 -0.60
N LEU A 71 -16.30 -6.79 -1.62
CA LEU A 71 -16.46 -5.54 -2.36
C LEU A 71 -17.55 -4.70 -1.71
N VAL A 72 -17.20 -3.48 -1.30
CA VAL A 72 -18.12 -2.49 -0.73
C VAL A 72 -18.17 -1.28 -1.63
N LEU A 73 -19.37 -0.85 -2.01
CA LEU A 73 -19.59 0.37 -2.78
C LEU A 73 -19.85 1.54 -1.83
N ILE A 74 -19.01 2.57 -1.90
CA ILE A 74 -19.22 3.83 -1.16
C ILE A 74 -19.66 4.92 -2.16
N PRO A 75 -20.84 5.53 -1.98
CA PRO A 75 -21.28 6.62 -2.85
C PRO A 75 -20.34 7.83 -2.70
N LYS A 76 -19.89 8.39 -3.83
CA LYS A 76 -19.03 9.58 -3.87
C LYS A 76 -19.81 10.88 -3.62
N LYS A 77 -21.11 10.87 -3.92
CA LYS A 77 -22.00 12.04 -3.84
C LYS A 77 -23.39 11.63 -3.33
N GLY A 78 -24.14 12.58 -2.77
CA GLY A 78 -25.54 12.37 -2.41
C GLY A 78 -26.40 12.11 -3.65
N GLY A 79 -27.34 11.18 -3.57
CA GLY A 79 -28.21 10.82 -4.69
C GLY A 79 -27.52 10.02 -5.80
N ALA A 80 -26.46 9.26 -5.48
CA ALA A 80 -25.76 8.39 -6.42
C ALA A 80 -26.75 7.42 -7.11
N GLY A 81 -26.91 7.57 -8.43
CA GLY A 81 -27.82 6.78 -9.25
C GLY A 81 -27.10 5.84 -10.23
N ASP A 82 -25.87 6.19 -10.61
CA ASP A 82 -25.07 5.44 -11.57
C ASP A 82 -23.91 4.69 -10.91
N VAL A 83 -23.50 3.55 -11.49
CA VAL A 83 -22.37 2.73 -10.99
C VAL A 83 -21.07 3.54 -10.86
N GLN A 84 -20.86 4.54 -11.73
CA GLN A 84 -19.66 5.39 -11.71
C GLN A 84 -19.61 6.35 -10.50
N ASP A 85 -20.77 6.62 -9.89
CA ASP A 85 -20.90 7.44 -8.68
C ASP A 85 -20.45 6.70 -7.42
N PHE A 86 -20.14 5.41 -7.52
CA PHE A 86 -19.63 4.62 -6.42
C PHE A 86 -18.12 4.43 -6.54
N SER A 87 -17.45 4.52 -5.40
CA SER A 87 -16.08 4.04 -5.21
C SER A 87 -16.14 2.60 -4.71
N LEU A 88 -15.57 1.68 -5.47
CA LEU A 88 -15.41 0.30 -5.05
C LEU A 88 -14.27 0.19 -4.04
N ILE A 89 -14.54 -0.35 -2.86
CA ILE A 89 -13.55 -0.66 -1.84
C ILE A 89 -13.45 -2.17 -1.71
N SER A 90 -12.23 -2.67 -1.88
CA SER A 90 -11.86 -4.04 -1.61
C SER A 90 -11.50 -4.19 -0.13
N LEU A 91 -12.33 -4.94 0.61
CA LEU A 91 -12.04 -5.36 1.97
C LEU A 91 -11.40 -6.75 1.94
N VAL A 92 -10.08 -6.74 2.07
CA VAL A 92 -9.28 -7.97 2.23
C VAL A 92 -9.14 -8.39 3.69
N GLY A 93 -8.99 -9.70 3.90
CA GLY A 93 -8.79 -10.32 5.20
C GLY A 93 -7.55 -9.78 5.95
N SER A 94 -7.53 -9.99 7.25
CA SER A 94 -6.55 -9.43 8.14
C SER A 94 -5.16 -9.99 7.96
N LEU A 95 -5.05 -11.29 7.73
CA LEU A 95 -3.81 -11.99 7.41
C LEU A 95 -3.21 -11.48 6.11
N TYR A 96 -4.03 -11.28 5.08
CA TYR A 96 -3.58 -10.67 3.83
C TYR A 96 -3.00 -9.28 4.05
N LYS A 97 -3.63 -8.43 4.88
CA LYS A 97 -3.10 -7.10 5.22
C LYS A 97 -1.77 -7.16 5.97
N ILE A 98 -1.58 -8.17 6.82
CA ILE A 98 -0.31 -8.38 7.53
C ILE A 98 0.76 -8.74 6.51
N LEU A 99 0.50 -9.73 5.64
CA LEU A 99 1.41 -10.15 4.57
C LEU A 99 1.78 -8.97 3.64
N ALA A 100 0.78 -8.27 3.11
CA ALA A 100 0.99 -7.10 2.25
C ALA A 100 1.79 -6.00 2.95
N LYS A 101 1.61 -5.82 4.27
CA LYS A 101 2.37 -4.84 5.05
C LYS A 101 3.84 -5.24 5.20
N ILE A 102 4.12 -6.53 5.37
CA ILE A 102 5.49 -7.05 5.45
C ILE A 102 6.19 -6.85 4.10
N ILE A 103 5.55 -7.28 3.00
CA ILE A 103 6.06 -7.08 1.63
C ILE A 103 6.32 -5.59 1.36
N ALA A 104 5.37 -4.71 1.70
CA ALA A 104 5.54 -3.28 1.53
C ALA A 104 6.72 -2.71 2.35
N ASN A 105 6.98 -3.24 3.55
CA ASN A 105 8.12 -2.81 4.35
C ASN A 105 9.45 -3.29 3.74
N LYS A 106 9.50 -4.49 3.12
CA LYS A 106 10.67 -4.95 2.35
C LYS A 106 10.89 -4.09 1.11
N LEU A 107 9.87 -3.86 0.30
CA LEU A 107 9.96 -3.00 -0.89
C LEU A 107 10.40 -1.58 -0.56
N LYS A 108 10.01 -1.07 0.61
CA LYS A 108 10.38 0.27 1.07
C LYS A 108 11.90 0.48 1.13
N SER A 109 12.71 -0.54 1.43
CA SER A 109 14.17 -0.38 1.51
C SER A 109 14.83 -0.20 0.14
N VAL A 110 14.17 -0.63 -0.94
CA VAL A 110 14.72 -0.61 -2.29
C VAL A 110 14.03 0.39 -3.21
N ILE A 111 12.76 0.73 -2.96
CA ILE A 111 11.95 1.52 -3.90
C ILE A 111 12.59 2.86 -4.22
N GLY A 112 13.21 3.52 -3.24
CA GLY A 112 13.89 4.81 -3.43
C GLY A 112 15.13 4.77 -4.34
N LYS A 113 15.67 3.58 -4.64
CA LYS A 113 16.77 3.38 -5.59
C LYS A 113 16.29 2.99 -6.99
N VAL A 114 15.06 2.50 -7.10
CA VAL A 114 14.47 2.00 -8.35
C VAL A 114 13.65 3.10 -9.04
N VAL A 115 12.99 3.94 -8.25
CA VAL A 115 12.18 5.06 -8.75
C VAL A 115 13.05 6.24 -9.14
N SER A 116 12.57 7.03 -10.11
CA SER A 116 13.23 8.28 -10.49
C SER A 116 13.18 9.28 -9.33
N ASN A 117 14.21 10.14 -9.22
CA ASN A 117 14.24 11.24 -8.25
C ASN A 117 13.06 12.22 -8.39
N ASN A 118 12.36 12.19 -9.54
CA ASN A 118 11.21 13.05 -9.82
C ASN A 118 9.87 12.39 -9.41
N GLN A 119 9.88 11.12 -8.94
CA GLN A 119 8.70 10.46 -8.41
C GLN A 119 8.50 10.80 -6.93
N ASN A 120 7.66 11.80 -6.66
CA ASN A 120 7.49 12.37 -5.32
C ASN A 120 6.38 11.71 -4.48
N ALA A 121 5.58 10.82 -5.06
CA ALA A 121 4.47 10.16 -4.37
C ALA A 121 4.85 8.74 -3.92
N PHE A 122 4.40 8.35 -2.73
CA PHE A 122 4.57 7.00 -2.14
C PHE A 122 6.02 6.54 -1.89
N VAL A 123 7.00 7.44 -2.00
CA VAL A 123 8.39 7.20 -1.61
C VAL A 123 8.59 7.64 -0.15
N TRP A 124 9.33 6.83 0.62
CA TRP A 124 9.58 7.19 2.00
C TRP A 124 10.46 8.43 2.13
N GLY A 125 10.07 9.34 3.02
CA GLY A 125 10.81 10.57 3.28
C GLY A 125 10.38 11.74 2.41
N ILE A 126 9.53 11.52 1.40
CA ILE A 126 8.98 12.57 0.54
C ILE A 126 7.55 12.91 0.98
N GLN A 127 7.30 14.21 1.16
CA GLN A 127 5.99 14.77 1.47
C GLN A 127 5.36 15.36 0.21
N ILE A 128 4.02 15.43 0.18
CA ILE A 128 3.29 16.05 -0.93
C ILE A 128 3.70 17.52 -1.16
N LEU A 129 4.13 18.20 -0.09
CA LEU A 129 4.61 19.58 -0.15
C LEU A 129 5.94 19.70 -0.89
N ASP A 130 6.79 18.67 -0.88
CA ASP A 130 8.05 18.70 -1.63
C ASP A 130 7.78 18.76 -3.13
N ALA A 131 6.77 18.03 -3.62
CA ALA A 131 6.34 18.09 -5.01
C ALA A 131 5.81 19.49 -5.40
N ALA A 132 5.00 20.10 -4.53
CA ALA A 132 4.48 21.44 -4.76
C ALA A 132 5.59 22.51 -4.74
N LEU A 133 6.61 22.34 -3.89
CA LEU A 133 7.76 23.23 -3.85
C LEU A 133 8.57 23.17 -5.15
N ILE A 134 8.84 21.96 -5.64
CA ILE A 134 9.56 21.74 -6.91
C ILE A 134 8.79 22.38 -8.09
N GLU A 135 7.47 22.21 -8.13
CA GLU A 135 6.62 22.84 -9.16
C GLU A 135 6.68 24.37 -9.10
N ASN A 136 6.60 24.96 -7.90
CA ASN A 136 6.69 26.40 -7.72
C ASN A 136 8.06 26.96 -8.14
N GLU A 137 9.15 26.29 -7.74
CA GLU A 137 10.52 26.71 -8.12
C GLU A 137 10.75 26.60 -9.65
N ALA A 138 10.18 25.58 -10.29
CA ALA A 138 10.21 25.43 -11.74
C ALA A 138 9.46 26.58 -12.45
N ILE A 139 8.32 27.01 -11.92
CA ILE A 139 7.57 28.16 -12.46
C ILE A 139 8.32 29.46 -12.23
N ASP A 140 8.85 29.67 -11.02
CA ASP A 140 9.54 30.91 -10.65
C ASP A 140 10.85 31.10 -11.40
N SER A 141 11.61 30.02 -11.64
CA SER A 141 12.82 30.05 -12.47
C SER A 141 12.51 30.30 -13.95
N TRP A 142 11.32 29.94 -14.41
CA TRP A 142 10.91 30.11 -15.80
C TRP A 142 10.37 31.53 -16.10
N LYS A 143 9.69 32.18 -15.14
CA LYS A 143 9.16 33.56 -15.24
C LYS A 143 10.12 34.61 -15.83
N PRO A 144 11.41 34.68 -15.44
CA PRO A 144 12.35 35.65 -16.00
C PRO A 144 12.87 35.28 -17.40
N SER A 145 12.63 34.06 -17.88
CA SER A 145 13.02 33.68 -19.25
C SER A 145 11.97 34.20 -20.24
N SER A 146 12.39 34.81 -21.33
CA SER A 146 11.49 35.28 -22.40
C SER A 146 10.94 34.14 -23.27
N ASN A 147 10.97 32.90 -22.78
CA ASN A 147 10.59 31.70 -23.53
C ASN A 147 9.14 31.31 -23.21
N VAL A 148 8.37 31.03 -24.26
CA VAL A 148 7.04 30.39 -24.13
C VAL A 148 7.24 28.92 -23.76
N GLY A 149 6.39 28.41 -22.88
CA GLY A 149 6.46 27.07 -22.32
C GLY A 149 5.07 26.58 -21.96
N LEU A 150 4.97 25.30 -21.65
CA LEU A 150 3.71 24.59 -21.47
C LEU A 150 3.79 23.72 -20.21
N VAL A 151 2.77 23.80 -19.37
CA VAL A 151 2.59 22.89 -18.23
C VAL A 151 1.52 21.87 -18.59
N CYS A 152 1.90 20.59 -18.63
CA CYS A 152 0.98 19.50 -18.93
C CYS A 152 0.57 18.79 -17.63
N LYS A 153 -0.70 18.97 -17.23
CA LYS A 153 -1.30 18.18 -16.16
C LYS A 153 -1.90 16.90 -16.75
N LEU A 154 -1.32 15.75 -16.39
CA LEU A 154 -1.79 14.43 -16.81
C LEU A 154 -2.46 13.74 -15.62
N GLU A 155 -3.68 13.23 -15.81
CA GLU A 155 -4.40 12.43 -14.82
C GLU A 155 -4.79 11.09 -15.43
N ILE A 156 -4.62 10.01 -14.66
CA ILE A 156 -5.00 8.65 -15.07
C ILE A 156 -6.33 8.30 -14.40
N GLU A 157 -7.37 8.06 -15.20
CA GLU A 157 -8.65 7.59 -14.67
C GLU A 157 -8.50 6.16 -14.13
N LYS A 158 -8.88 5.95 -12.86
CA LYS A 158 -8.88 4.62 -12.21
C LYS A 158 -7.55 3.87 -12.38
N ALA A 159 -6.44 4.47 -11.98
CA ALA A 159 -5.10 3.90 -12.12
C ALA A 159 -4.98 2.42 -11.67
N TYR A 160 -5.68 2.02 -10.60
CA TYR A 160 -5.66 0.62 -10.11
C TYR A 160 -6.64 -0.32 -10.82
N GLY A 161 -7.63 0.20 -11.55
CA GLY A 161 -8.61 -0.59 -12.31
C GLY A 161 -8.16 -0.96 -13.72
N HIS A 162 -7.11 -0.31 -14.23
CA HIS A 162 -6.61 -0.45 -15.60
C HIS A 162 -5.17 -1.03 -15.66
N VAL A 163 -4.73 -1.72 -14.59
CA VAL A 163 -3.43 -2.42 -14.59
C VAL A 163 -3.60 -3.75 -15.32
N ASN A 164 -2.75 -4.01 -16.32
CA ASN A 164 -2.69 -5.29 -17.07
C ASN A 164 -1.81 -6.32 -16.37
#